data_AF-A0AB35X6P9-F1
#
_entry.id   AF-A0AB35X6P9-F1
#
_cell.length_a   1.000
_cell.length_b   1.000
_cell.length_c   1.000
_cell.angle_alpha   90.00
_cell.angle_beta   90.00
_cell.angle_gamma   90.00
#
_symmetry.space_group_name_H-M   'P 1'
#
loop_
_entity.id
_entity.type
_entity.pdbx_description
1 polymer ?
#
loop_
_entity_poly.entity_id
_entity_poly.type
_entity_poly.pdbx_seq_one_letter_code
_entity_poly.pdbx_strand_id
1 'polypeptide(L)'
;MAYQLNLNWPEFLEKYWQKQPVVLKNAFPNFVDPITPDELAGLAMEMEVDSRLVSHADGKWQASNGPFEDFDHLGEENWSLLAQAVNHWHEPSAELVRPFRVLPDWRLDDLMISFSVPGGGVGPHIDPYDVFIIQGMGRRRWRVGDALPLKQHCPHPALLHVEPFTPIIEVEMEPGDILYIPPGFPHDGYTFEATLNYSVGFRGPNGRDLISSFADYALENDLGEKYYTDPDLTCREHAGKVEDHELERLRTMMIDMIRQPDDFKQWFGSFIDTPPAGAILAAKELPSTGGDTLWTSGVAAYDALSAPFKALLSGLRAEHDFRKSFQEYKYRKTEEEHQRWQEAVAKNPPLLHPVVRTHPVTGKQALFVNEGFTTRIVDVTEKESEALLSFLFTHVTKPEFQVRWRWQPNDVAIWDNRVTQHYANADYLPQRRIMHRATILGDKPFYRAP
;
A
#
# COMPACT_ATOMS: atom_id res chain seq x y z
N MET A 1 -6.42 17.19 -17.36
CA MET A 1 -6.46 17.03 -18.84
C MET A 1 -6.48 15.53 -19.12
N ALA A 2 -7.15 15.04 -20.18
CA ALA A 2 -7.18 13.60 -20.45
C ALA A 2 -5.99 13.18 -21.33
N TYR A 3 -5.05 12.42 -20.76
CA TYR A 3 -3.90 11.88 -21.49
C TYR A 3 -4.30 10.65 -22.34
N GLN A 4 -3.65 10.46 -23.49
CA GLN A 4 -3.89 9.31 -24.38
C GLN A 4 -2.56 8.69 -24.81
N LEU A 5 -2.37 7.40 -24.53
CA LEU A 5 -1.20 6.64 -24.94
C LEU A 5 -1.31 6.18 -26.40
N ASN A 6 -0.32 6.55 -27.20
CA ASN A 6 -0.07 6.01 -28.53
C ASN A 6 0.75 4.71 -28.42
N LEU A 7 0.13 3.64 -27.92
CA LEU A 7 0.79 2.35 -27.67
C LEU A 7 -0.04 1.15 -28.14
N ASN A 8 0.59 0.23 -28.88
CA ASN A 8 0.01 -1.06 -29.24
C ASN A 8 0.09 -2.04 -28.05
N TRP A 9 -0.90 -2.01 -27.15
CA TRP A 9 -0.91 -2.82 -25.93
C TRP A 9 -0.73 -4.33 -26.14
N PRO A 10 -1.42 -5.02 -27.09
CA PRO A 10 -1.18 -6.43 -27.36
C PRO A 10 0.28 -6.78 -27.68
N GLU A 11 0.91 -6.00 -28.58
CA GLU A 11 2.32 -6.17 -28.93
C GLU A 11 3.25 -5.85 -27.75
N PHE A 12 2.90 -4.83 -26.96
CA PHE A 12 3.66 -4.46 -25.76
C PHE A 12 3.68 -5.59 -24.72
N LEU A 13 2.53 -6.20 -24.45
CA LEU A 13 2.40 -7.34 -23.54
C LEU A 13 3.09 -8.60 -24.09
N GLU A 14 3.04 -8.82 -25.41
CA GLU A 14 3.71 -9.93 -26.07
C GLU A 14 5.24 -9.81 -25.98
N LYS A 15 5.81 -8.63 -26.24
CA LYS A 15 7.26 -8.46 -26.46
C LYS A 15 8.03 -7.88 -25.28
N TYR A 16 7.44 -7.01 -24.46
CA TYR A 16 8.18 -6.17 -23.52
C TYR A 16 7.81 -6.40 -22.06
N TRP A 17 6.52 -6.42 -21.72
CA TRP A 17 6.06 -6.57 -20.33
C TRP A 17 6.68 -7.79 -19.63
N GLN A 18 7.36 -7.55 -18.51
CA GLN A 18 8.10 -8.53 -17.70
C GLN A 18 9.21 -9.29 -18.47
N LYS A 19 9.73 -8.74 -19.58
CA LYS A 19 10.67 -9.41 -20.49
C LYS A 19 11.92 -8.60 -20.81
N GLN A 20 11.75 -7.41 -21.38
CA GLN A 20 12.86 -6.56 -21.82
C GLN A 20 12.45 -5.07 -21.83
N PRO A 21 13.38 -4.15 -21.56
CA PRO A 21 13.11 -2.72 -21.57
C PRO A 21 12.88 -2.20 -23.01
N VAL A 22 12.16 -1.07 -23.14
CA VAL A 22 11.89 -0.44 -24.43
C VAL A 22 11.64 1.06 -24.31
N VAL A 23 12.10 1.81 -25.31
CA VAL A 23 11.77 3.22 -25.48
C VAL A 23 10.58 3.35 -26.42
N LEU A 24 9.49 3.92 -25.92
CA LEU A 24 8.28 4.25 -26.64
C LEU A 24 8.34 5.73 -27.00
N LYS A 25 8.86 6.03 -28.20
CA LYS A 25 9.02 7.41 -28.69
C LYS A 25 7.66 8.06 -28.99
N ASN A 26 7.46 9.30 -28.56
CA ASN A 26 6.22 10.08 -28.74
C ASN A 26 4.95 9.29 -28.31
N ALA A 27 5.03 8.61 -27.17
CA ALA A 27 3.94 7.80 -26.62
C ALA A 27 2.80 8.66 -26.05
N PHE A 28 3.11 9.87 -25.58
CA PHE A 28 2.12 10.94 -25.32
C PHE A 28 2.36 12.11 -26.29
N PRO A 29 1.62 12.19 -27.42
CA PRO A 29 1.77 13.27 -28.37
C PRO A 29 1.42 14.64 -27.79
N ASN A 30 2.30 15.63 -28.00
CA ASN A 30 2.19 16.98 -27.45
C ASN A 30 2.03 16.97 -25.91
N PHE A 31 2.89 16.23 -25.21
CA PHE A 31 2.85 16.11 -23.76
C PHE A 31 2.86 17.48 -23.07
N VAL A 32 1.97 17.62 -22.08
CA VAL A 32 1.90 18.77 -21.18
C VAL A 32 2.07 18.22 -19.77
N ASP A 33 3.07 18.71 -19.06
CA ASP A 33 3.32 18.40 -17.66
C ASP A 33 2.05 18.66 -16.81
N PRO A 34 1.53 17.67 -16.05
CA PRO A 34 0.36 17.88 -15.22
C PRO A 34 0.61 18.83 -14.04
N ILE A 35 1.88 18.99 -13.63
CA ILE A 35 2.32 19.74 -12.45
C ILE A 35 3.60 20.51 -12.79
N THR A 36 3.78 21.69 -12.20
CA THR A 36 5.02 22.50 -12.32
C THR A 36 6.08 22.08 -11.29
N PRO A 37 7.36 22.43 -11.49
CA PRO A 37 8.40 22.23 -10.47
C PRO A 37 8.08 22.90 -9.13
N ASP A 38 7.48 24.10 -9.17
CA ASP A 38 7.13 24.87 -7.97
C ASP A 38 5.99 24.20 -7.17
N GLU A 39 4.97 23.65 -7.86
CA GLU A 39 3.90 22.87 -7.22
C GLU A 39 4.44 21.54 -6.66
N LEU A 40 5.38 20.88 -7.35
CA LEU A 40 6.03 19.67 -6.85
C LEU A 40 6.89 19.96 -5.60
N ALA A 41 7.63 21.08 -5.61
CA ALA A 41 8.38 21.54 -4.44
C ALA A 41 7.45 21.85 -3.27
N GLY A 42 6.34 22.56 -3.50
CA GLY A 42 5.31 22.84 -2.49
C GLY A 42 4.70 21.58 -1.89
N LEU A 43 4.36 20.57 -2.72
CA LEU A 43 3.89 19.27 -2.21
C LEU A 43 4.94 18.57 -1.33
N ALA A 44 6.23 18.69 -1.65
CA ALA A 44 7.30 18.11 -0.85
C ALA A 44 7.55 18.82 0.50
N MET A 45 6.88 19.95 0.76
CA MET A 45 6.88 20.64 2.06
C MET A 45 5.76 20.13 3.01
N GLU A 46 4.75 19.42 2.49
CA GLU A 46 3.62 18.91 3.28
C GLU A 46 4.02 17.65 4.09
N MET A 47 3.52 17.51 5.33
CA MET A 47 3.92 16.42 6.25
C MET A 47 3.35 15.04 5.87
N GLU A 48 2.46 14.99 4.91
CA GLU A 48 1.75 13.80 4.44
C GLU A 48 2.36 13.22 3.15
N VAL A 49 3.27 13.95 2.49
CA VAL A 49 3.88 13.56 1.21
C VAL A 49 5.28 12.99 1.47
N ASP A 50 5.51 11.71 1.12
CA ASP A 50 6.87 11.19 1.12
C ASP A 50 7.67 11.85 0.00
N SER A 51 8.74 12.52 0.39
CA SER A 51 9.63 13.19 -0.53
C SER A 51 11.07 13.01 -0.10
N ARG A 52 11.97 13.00 -1.07
CA ARG A 52 13.40 12.79 -0.87
C ARG A 52 14.19 13.67 -1.82
N LEU A 53 15.14 14.41 -1.29
CA LEU A 53 16.13 15.15 -2.04
C LEU A 53 17.45 14.38 -2.04
N VAL A 54 17.93 14.04 -3.23
CA VAL A 54 19.19 13.33 -3.47
C VAL A 54 20.17 14.29 -4.13
N SER A 55 21.39 14.35 -3.62
CA SER A 55 22.45 15.19 -4.20
C SER A 55 23.80 14.46 -4.26
N HIS A 56 24.64 14.89 -5.19
CA HIS A 56 25.97 14.31 -5.38
C HIS A 56 27.03 15.41 -5.52
N ALA A 57 27.85 15.60 -4.49
CA ALA A 57 28.91 16.61 -4.43
C ALA A 57 30.23 15.99 -3.96
N ASP A 58 31.36 16.43 -4.53
CA ASP A 58 32.71 15.96 -4.19
C ASP A 58 32.88 14.41 -4.17
N GLY A 59 32.18 13.72 -5.07
CA GLY A 59 32.19 12.25 -5.16
C GLY A 59 31.40 11.54 -4.04
N LYS A 60 30.57 12.27 -3.29
CA LYS A 60 29.75 11.76 -2.19
C LYS A 60 28.27 11.96 -2.48
N TRP A 61 27.50 10.90 -2.24
CA TRP A 61 26.05 10.94 -2.31
C TRP A 61 25.48 11.33 -0.95
N GLN A 62 24.48 12.22 -0.97
CA GLN A 62 23.65 12.55 0.17
C GLN A 62 22.19 12.33 -0.21
N ALA A 63 21.39 11.89 0.75
CA ALA A 63 19.95 11.86 0.62
C ALA A 63 19.30 12.33 1.92
N SER A 64 18.37 13.26 1.80
CA SER A 64 17.56 13.79 2.88
C SER A 64 16.09 13.58 2.52
N ASN A 65 15.24 13.35 3.52
CA ASN A 65 13.82 13.16 3.29
C ASN A 65 13.04 14.36 3.84
N GLY A 66 11.87 14.60 3.27
CA GLY A 66 10.98 15.67 3.67
C GLY A 66 10.23 15.40 4.99
N PRO A 67 9.29 16.29 5.35
CA PRO A 67 8.99 17.56 4.68
C PRO A 67 10.19 18.53 4.71
N PHE A 68 10.28 19.40 3.71
CA PHE A 68 11.31 20.45 3.63
C PHE A 68 10.74 21.81 4.06
N GLU A 69 11.50 22.60 4.83
CA GLU A 69 11.10 23.97 5.23
C GLU A 69 11.41 25.01 4.14
N ASP A 70 12.51 24.83 3.40
CA ASP A 70 12.93 25.65 2.27
C ASP A 70 13.78 24.84 1.28
N PHE A 71 14.03 25.44 0.11
CA PHE A 71 14.95 24.94 -0.91
C PHE A 71 16.07 25.95 -1.23
N ASP A 72 16.19 27.04 -0.46
CA ASP A 72 17.08 28.20 -0.73
C ASP A 72 18.57 27.84 -0.64
N HIS A 73 18.88 26.74 0.07
CA HIS A 73 20.22 26.22 0.26
C HIS A 73 20.74 25.35 -0.90
N LEU A 74 19.90 25.08 -1.93
CA LEU A 74 20.27 24.27 -3.09
C LEU A 74 20.98 25.09 -4.16
N GLY A 75 21.95 24.47 -4.83
CA GLY A 75 22.64 25.05 -6.00
C GLY A 75 21.89 24.82 -7.32
N GLU A 76 22.48 25.26 -8.42
CA GLU A 76 21.90 25.08 -9.77
C GLU A 76 22.19 23.69 -10.39
N GLU A 77 22.97 22.83 -9.73
CA GLU A 77 23.44 21.54 -10.26
C GLU A 77 23.45 20.40 -9.22
N ASN A 78 23.51 19.16 -9.73
CA ASN A 78 23.82 17.92 -9.02
C ASN A 78 22.85 17.49 -7.91
N TRP A 79 21.56 17.84 -8.03
CA TRP A 79 20.51 17.34 -7.15
C TRP A 79 19.19 16.97 -7.87
N SER A 80 18.38 16.15 -7.22
CA SER A 80 17.09 15.68 -7.67
C SER A 80 16.12 15.62 -6.48
N LEU A 81 14.95 16.25 -6.61
CA LEU A 81 13.82 16.11 -5.71
C LEU A 81 12.89 15.03 -6.26
N LEU A 82 12.50 14.07 -5.43
CA LEU A 82 11.55 13.01 -5.75
C LEU A 82 10.39 13.09 -4.76
N ALA A 83 9.15 13.14 -5.26
CA ALA A 83 7.93 13.05 -4.46
C ALA A 83 7.13 11.82 -4.89
N GLN A 84 6.63 11.08 -3.90
CA GLN A 84 6.01 9.76 -4.07
C GLN A 84 4.49 9.89 -4.08
N ALA A 85 3.80 8.93 -4.70
CA ALA A 85 2.35 8.87 -4.76
C ALA A 85 1.64 10.21 -5.08
N VAL A 86 2.20 11.02 -5.99
CA VAL A 86 1.69 12.37 -6.29
C VAL A 86 0.28 12.32 -6.88
N ASN A 87 -0.11 11.18 -7.47
CA ASN A 87 -1.48 10.87 -7.89
C ASN A 87 -2.51 10.81 -6.73
N HIS A 88 -2.10 10.75 -5.46
CA HIS A 88 -3.00 10.86 -4.31
C HIS A 88 -3.30 12.31 -3.92
N TRP A 89 -2.32 13.21 -4.15
CA TRP A 89 -2.34 14.60 -3.70
C TRP A 89 -2.68 15.59 -4.81
N HIS A 90 -2.45 15.21 -6.07
CA HIS A 90 -2.62 16.07 -7.23
C HIS A 90 -3.46 15.40 -8.33
N GLU A 91 -4.73 15.84 -8.45
CA GLU A 91 -5.71 15.28 -9.41
C GLU A 91 -5.23 15.35 -10.88
N PRO A 92 -4.61 16.44 -11.39
CA PRO A 92 -4.04 16.47 -12.74
C PRO A 92 -2.98 15.37 -12.98
N SER A 93 -2.16 15.06 -11.97
CA SER A 93 -1.15 13.99 -12.05
C SER A 93 -1.81 12.60 -12.03
N ALA A 94 -2.93 12.44 -11.33
CA ALA A 94 -3.70 11.18 -11.33
C ALA A 94 -4.29 10.83 -12.71
N GLU A 95 -4.60 11.83 -13.55
CA GLU A 95 -5.02 11.60 -14.95
C GLU A 95 -3.94 10.91 -15.78
N LEU A 96 -2.65 11.13 -15.48
CA LEU A 96 -1.52 10.56 -16.23
C LEU A 96 -1.39 9.04 -16.03
N VAL A 97 -1.92 8.51 -14.92
CA VAL A 97 -1.92 7.08 -14.59
C VAL A 97 -3.05 6.32 -15.32
N ARG A 98 -4.17 6.99 -15.62
CA ARG A 98 -5.36 6.33 -16.19
C ARG A 98 -5.11 5.53 -17.48
N PRO A 99 -4.29 6.00 -18.45
CA PRO A 99 -3.98 5.25 -19.67
C PRO A 99 -3.34 3.87 -19.43
N PHE A 100 -2.67 3.67 -18.29
CA PHE A 100 -2.00 2.41 -17.95
C PHE A 100 -2.95 1.35 -17.37
N ARG A 101 -4.23 1.69 -17.09
CA ARG A 101 -5.25 0.76 -16.52
C ARG A 101 -5.77 -0.29 -17.51
N VAL A 102 -5.03 -0.53 -18.61
CA VAL A 102 -5.07 -1.77 -19.38
C VAL A 102 -4.35 -2.89 -18.61
N LEU A 103 -3.36 -2.54 -17.78
CA LEU A 103 -2.74 -3.42 -16.80
C LEU A 103 -3.62 -3.53 -15.53
N PRO A 104 -3.53 -4.63 -14.75
CA PRO A 104 -4.40 -4.84 -13.59
C PRO A 104 -4.13 -3.84 -12.45
N ASP A 105 -5.17 -3.20 -11.93
CA ASP A 105 -5.08 -2.24 -10.81
C ASP A 105 -4.37 -2.79 -9.56
N TRP A 106 -4.41 -4.11 -9.30
CA TRP A 106 -3.72 -4.72 -8.15
C TRP A 106 -2.20 -4.77 -8.28
N ARG A 107 -1.68 -4.65 -9.51
CA ARG A 107 -0.25 -4.55 -9.83
C ARG A 107 0.23 -3.11 -9.82
N LEU A 108 -0.64 -2.15 -10.13
CA LEU A 108 -0.32 -0.72 -10.10
C LEU A 108 0.06 -0.34 -8.67
N ASP A 109 1.14 0.42 -8.52
CA ASP A 109 1.51 1.01 -7.23
C ASP A 109 1.03 2.46 -7.17
N ASP A 110 1.83 3.39 -7.69
CA ASP A 110 1.59 4.82 -7.62
C ASP A 110 2.27 5.58 -8.79
N LEU A 111 2.27 6.92 -8.70
CA LEU A 111 3.01 7.83 -9.56
C LEU A 111 4.02 8.63 -8.73
N MET A 112 5.29 8.25 -8.81
CA MET A 112 6.41 9.05 -8.33
C MET A 112 6.77 10.11 -9.38
N ILE A 113 7.04 11.34 -8.95
CA ILE A 113 7.49 12.43 -9.82
C ILE A 113 8.83 12.94 -9.31
N SER A 114 9.80 13.07 -10.22
CA SER A 114 11.11 13.64 -9.91
C SER A 114 11.38 14.90 -10.72
N PHE A 115 11.85 15.96 -10.04
CA PHE A 115 12.46 17.13 -10.64
C PHE A 115 13.97 17.05 -10.46
N SER A 116 14.74 17.22 -11.54
CA SER A 116 16.20 17.16 -11.50
C SER A 116 16.80 18.35 -12.23
N VAL A 117 17.85 18.94 -11.65
CA VAL A 117 18.69 19.97 -12.28
C VAL A 117 19.88 19.33 -13.04
N PRO A 118 20.68 20.04 -13.84
CA PRO A 118 21.85 19.47 -14.53
C PRO A 118 22.77 18.67 -13.59
N GLY A 119 23.21 17.48 -14.01
CA GLY A 119 23.97 16.55 -13.16
C GLY A 119 23.15 15.81 -12.09
N GLY A 120 21.90 16.24 -11.85
CA GLY A 120 21.00 15.66 -10.87
C GLY A 120 20.45 14.29 -11.25
N GLY A 121 20.33 13.41 -10.26
CA GLY A 121 19.76 12.07 -10.41
C GLY A 121 19.89 11.25 -9.12
N VAL A 122 19.60 9.95 -9.22
CA VAL A 122 19.69 8.98 -8.10
C VAL A 122 20.80 7.94 -8.28
N GLY A 123 21.56 8.04 -9.38
CA GLY A 123 22.63 7.11 -9.73
C GLY A 123 22.16 5.74 -10.25
N PRO A 124 23.10 4.83 -10.55
CA PRO A 124 22.80 3.53 -11.15
C PRO A 124 22.21 2.56 -10.12
N HIS A 125 20.98 2.09 -10.33
CA HIS A 125 20.24 1.23 -9.41
C HIS A 125 19.45 0.14 -10.14
N ILE A 126 18.82 -0.77 -9.38
CA ILE A 126 17.92 -1.82 -9.88
C ILE A 126 16.64 -1.77 -9.04
N ASP A 127 15.49 -1.76 -9.70
CA ASP A 127 14.18 -1.86 -9.06
C ASP A 127 13.62 -3.30 -9.09
N PRO A 128 12.88 -3.72 -8.04
CA PRO A 128 12.22 -5.02 -7.97
C PRO A 128 10.81 -5.02 -8.58
N TYR A 129 10.38 -3.93 -9.21
CA TYR A 129 9.06 -3.70 -9.80
C TYR A 129 9.19 -3.25 -11.27
N ASP A 130 8.12 -3.32 -12.06
CA ASP A 130 8.13 -2.67 -13.38
C ASP A 130 7.91 -1.17 -13.23
N VAL A 131 8.47 -0.37 -14.13
CA VAL A 131 8.24 1.07 -14.17
C VAL A 131 8.10 1.58 -15.61
N PHE A 132 7.19 2.52 -15.80
CA PHE A 132 7.15 3.38 -16.99
C PHE A 132 7.61 4.78 -16.60
N ILE A 133 8.79 5.18 -17.05
CA ILE A 133 9.35 6.51 -16.83
C ILE A 133 8.93 7.38 -18.02
N ILE A 134 8.02 8.33 -17.78
CA ILE A 134 7.53 9.29 -18.76
C ILE A 134 8.42 10.54 -18.68
N GLN A 135 8.88 11.03 -19.82
CA GLN A 135 9.65 12.27 -19.92
C GLN A 135 8.69 13.48 -19.98
N GLY A 136 8.84 14.40 -19.02
CA GLY A 136 8.19 15.70 -19.01
C GLY A 136 9.03 16.78 -19.66
N MET A 137 8.88 18.02 -19.18
CA MET A 137 9.73 19.14 -19.57
C MET A 137 11.24 18.82 -19.47
N GLY A 138 12.04 19.52 -20.27
CA GLY A 138 13.48 19.26 -20.38
C GLY A 138 13.80 17.90 -21.01
N ARG A 139 15.06 17.48 -20.90
CA ARG A 139 15.57 16.26 -21.53
C ARG A 139 16.54 15.54 -20.59
N ARG A 140 16.42 14.22 -20.54
CA ARG A 140 17.26 13.34 -19.72
C ARG A 140 17.80 12.18 -20.56
N ARG A 141 19.07 11.81 -20.35
CA ARG A 141 19.65 10.60 -20.93
C ARG A 141 19.54 9.44 -19.99
N TRP A 142 18.79 8.44 -20.41
CA TRP A 142 18.63 7.19 -19.70
C TRP A 142 19.55 6.12 -20.28
N ARG A 143 20.15 5.34 -19.38
CA ARG A 143 20.92 4.14 -19.67
C ARG A 143 20.26 2.97 -18.95
N VAL A 144 20.02 1.87 -19.67
CA VAL A 144 19.53 0.61 -19.11
C VAL A 144 20.48 -0.50 -19.55
N GLY A 145 21.04 -1.25 -18.61
CA GLY A 145 21.87 -2.43 -18.83
C GLY A 145 21.06 -3.72 -18.86
N ASP A 146 21.72 -4.83 -19.12
CA ASP A 146 21.08 -6.16 -19.11
C ASP A 146 20.84 -6.66 -17.68
N ALA A 147 19.85 -7.54 -17.47
CA ALA A 147 19.42 -8.08 -16.18
C ALA A 147 20.37 -9.17 -15.63
N LEU A 148 21.65 -8.83 -15.56
CA LEU A 148 22.72 -9.68 -15.06
C LEU A 148 22.94 -9.45 -13.54
N PRO A 149 23.42 -10.47 -12.78
CA PRO A 149 23.77 -10.29 -11.39
C PRO A 149 24.87 -9.23 -11.21
N LEU A 150 24.50 -8.05 -10.73
CA LEU A 150 25.42 -6.97 -10.37
C LEU A 150 25.56 -6.88 -8.85
N LYS A 151 26.78 -6.55 -8.40
CA LYS A 151 27.03 -6.28 -6.99
C LYS A 151 26.43 -4.94 -6.60
N GLN A 152 25.57 -4.97 -5.59
CA GLN A 152 24.98 -3.78 -4.99
C GLN A 152 25.85 -3.23 -3.85
N HIS A 153 25.78 -1.93 -3.63
CA HIS A 153 26.47 -1.22 -2.56
C HIS A 153 25.67 0.02 -2.15
N CYS A 154 25.81 0.47 -0.89
CA CYS A 154 25.12 1.65 -0.39
C CYS A 154 26.10 2.82 -0.30
N PRO A 155 26.13 3.76 -1.28
CA PRO A 155 26.94 4.97 -1.16
C PRO A 155 26.39 5.94 -0.10
N HIS A 156 25.11 5.80 0.26
CA HIS A 156 24.44 6.48 1.35
C HIS A 156 23.45 5.49 2.00
N PRO A 157 23.14 5.55 3.31
CA PRO A 157 22.19 4.62 3.94
C PRO A 157 20.79 4.55 3.31
N ALA A 158 20.36 5.60 2.61
CA ALA A 158 19.08 5.69 1.92
C ALA A 158 19.15 5.50 0.38
N LEU A 159 20.28 5.04 -0.15
CA LEU A 159 20.51 4.79 -1.58
C LEU A 159 21.18 3.44 -1.79
N LEU A 160 20.68 2.66 -2.75
CA LEU A 160 21.19 1.32 -3.08
C LEU A 160 21.60 1.27 -4.55
N HIS A 161 22.90 1.33 -4.80
CA HIS A 161 23.46 1.44 -6.15
C HIS A 161 24.03 0.10 -6.62
N VAL A 162 24.14 -0.08 -7.93
CA VAL A 162 24.93 -1.15 -8.56
C VAL A 162 26.31 -0.68 -9.00
N GLU A 163 27.23 -1.62 -9.19
CA GLU A 163 28.46 -1.36 -9.94
C GLU A 163 28.16 -0.91 -11.39
N PRO A 164 29.06 -0.13 -12.04
CA PRO A 164 28.82 0.38 -13.39
C PRO A 164 28.55 -0.71 -14.42
N PHE A 165 27.54 -0.49 -15.28
CA PHE A 165 27.07 -1.46 -16.28
C PHE A 165 27.20 -0.93 -17.71
N THR A 166 27.35 -1.85 -18.67
CA THR A 166 27.26 -1.56 -20.10
C THR A 166 25.78 -1.41 -20.49
N PRO A 167 25.35 -0.28 -21.10
CA PRO A 167 23.96 -0.12 -21.51
C PRO A 167 23.61 -0.99 -22.73
N ILE A 168 22.45 -1.63 -22.69
CA ILE A 168 21.76 -2.20 -23.86
C ILE A 168 20.80 -1.19 -24.49
N ILE A 169 20.35 -0.20 -23.72
CA ILE A 169 19.65 1.00 -24.19
C ILE A 169 20.42 2.22 -23.64
N GLU A 170 20.80 3.14 -24.51
CA GLU A 170 21.21 4.49 -24.15
C GLU A 170 20.42 5.46 -25.04
N VAL A 171 19.63 6.33 -24.42
CA VAL A 171 18.67 7.19 -25.13
C VAL A 171 18.54 8.54 -24.47
N GLU A 172 18.46 9.59 -25.27
CA GLU A 172 17.99 10.90 -24.83
C GLU A 172 16.48 10.98 -25.06
N MET A 173 15.73 11.22 -23.99
CA MET A 173 14.28 11.30 -24.02
C MET A 173 13.81 12.74 -24.22
N GLU A 174 12.72 12.89 -24.95
CA GLU A 174 12.03 14.16 -25.23
C GLU A 174 10.62 14.14 -24.60
N PRO A 175 9.99 15.30 -24.33
CA PRO A 175 8.68 15.37 -23.69
C PRO A 175 7.63 14.47 -24.38
N GLY A 176 7.04 13.55 -23.63
CA GLY A 176 6.08 12.56 -24.12
C GLY A 176 6.67 11.21 -24.55
N ASP A 177 7.98 11.05 -24.54
CA ASP A 177 8.62 9.72 -24.60
C ASP A 177 8.38 8.93 -23.30
N ILE A 178 8.37 7.60 -23.41
CA ILE A 178 8.31 6.70 -22.25
C ILE A 178 9.41 5.65 -22.34
N LEU A 179 10.13 5.43 -21.25
CA LEU A 179 11.03 4.30 -21.07
C LEU A 179 10.37 3.29 -20.14
N TYR A 180 10.07 2.10 -20.66
CA TYR A 180 9.62 0.98 -19.86
C TYR A 180 10.81 0.12 -19.41
N ILE A 181 10.85 -0.23 -18.13
CA ILE A 181 11.91 -1.05 -17.52
C ILE A 181 11.24 -2.17 -16.69
N PRO A 182 11.50 -3.47 -17.00
CA PRO A 182 11.09 -4.58 -16.15
C PRO A 182 11.93 -4.68 -14.87
N PRO A 183 11.47 -5.43 -13.85
CA PRO A 183 12.26 -5.73 -12.66
C PRO A 183 13.64 -6.31 -13.00
N GLY A 184 14.67 -5.93 -12.23
CA GLY A 184 16.01 -6.51 -12.34
C GLY A 184 16.93 -5.87 -13.39
N PHE A 185 16.42 -5.00 -14.27
CA PHE A 185 17.25 -4.29 -15.25
C PHE A 185 17.92 -3.07 -14.61
N PRO A 186 19.27 -2.99 -14.56
CA PRO A 186 19.98 -1.87 -13.97
C PRO A 186 19.85 -0.63 -14.83
N HIS A 187 19.55 0.50 -14.23
CA HIS A 187 19.31 1.74 -14.95
C HIS A 187 19.82 2.99 -14.23
N ASP A 188 20.08 4.02 -15.00
CA ASP A 188 20.70 5.28 -14.57
C ASP A 188 20.24 6.43 -15.48
N GLY A 189 20.12 7.64 -14.93
CA GLY A 189 19.46 8.77 -15.58
C GLY A 189 20.22 10.08 -15.40
N TYR A 190 20.90 10.53 -16.45
CA TYR A 190 21.76 11.72 -16.49
C TYR A 190 20.97 12.94 -16.98
N THR A 191 20.91 13.98 -16.15
CA THR A 191 20.18 15.21 -16.45
C THR A 191 21.10 16.27 -17.04
N PHE A 192 20.70 16.90 -18.16
CA PHE A 192 21.48 17.97 -18.81
C PHE A 192 20.87 19.36 -18.63
N GLU A 193 19.56 19.42 -18.47
CA GLU A 193 18.76 20.63 -18.26
C GLU A 193 17.66 20.31 -17.25
N ALA A 194 17.08 21.33 -16.59
CA ALA A 194 16.04 21.15 -15.60
C ALA A 194 14.86 20.32 -16.16
N THR A 195 14.52 19.20 -15.52
CA THR A 195 13.64 18.20 -16.11
C THR A 195 12.67 17.56 -15.11
N LEU A 196 11.48 17.19 -15.59
CA LEU A 196 10.52 16.36 -14.88
C LEU A 196 10.46 14.95 -15.45
N ASN A 197 10.44 13.93 -14.59
CA ASN A 197 10.12 12.56 -14.96
C ASN A 197 9.00 12.01 -14.07
N TYR A 198 8.05 11.30 -14.71
CA TYR A 198 6.89 10.70 -14.04
C TYR A 198 7.02 9.17 -14.13
N SER A 199 7.28 8.53 -13.01
CA SER A 199 7.45 7.07 -12.91
C SER A 199 6.15 6.42 -12.45
N VAL A 200 5.47 5.73 -13.36
CA VAL A 200 4.29 4.90 -13.05
C VAL A 200 4.78 3.51 -12.63
N GLY A 201 4.68 3.18 -11.34
CA GLY A 201 5.22 1.95 -10.76
C GLY A 201 4.23 0.78 -10.78
N PHE A 202 4.74 -0.45 -10.93
CA PHE A 202 3.96 -1.69 -10.90
C PHE A 202 4.63 -2.79 -10.07
N ARG A 203 4.18 -2.96 -8.82
CA ARG A 203 4.72 -3.97 -7.89
C ARG A 203 4.03 -5.33 -7.99
N GLY A 204 4.70 -6.35 -7.46
CA GLY A 204 4.11 -7.65 -7.14
C GLY A 204 4.67 -8.17 -5.81
N PRO A 205 3.90 -8.91 -5.00
CA PRO A 205 4.39 -9.45 -3.75
C PRO A 205 5.41 -10.58 -4.01
N ASN A 206 6.45 -10.66 -3.19
CA ASN A 206 7.39 -11.78 -3.22
C ASN A 206 6.92 -12.92 -2.30
N GLY A 207 7.52 -14.11 -2.44
CA GLY A 207 7.13 -15.30 -1.67
C GLY A 207 7.30 -15.17 -0.16
N ARG A 208 8.20 -14.31 0.34
CA ARG A 208 8.37 -14.05 1.79
C ARG A 208 7.20 -13.22 2.33
N ASP A 209 6.79 -12.20 1.60
CA ASP A 209 5.68 -11.34 2.01
C ASP A 209 4.35 -12.12 1.94
N LEU A 210 4.18 -12.99 0.93
CA LEU A 210 3.04 -13.91 0.83
C LEU A 210 2.98 -14.91 1.99
N ILE A 211 4.06 -15.65 2.29
CA ILE A 211 4.02 -16.65 3.37
C ILE A 211 3.87 -16.02 4.76
N SER A 212 4.46 -14.84 4.99
CA SER A 212 4.32 -14.11 6.25
C SER A 212 2.86 -13.69 6.47
N SER A 213 2.24 -13.06 5.47
CA SER A 213 0.87 -12.58 5.57
C SER A 213 -0.15 -13.73 5.63
N PHE A 214 0.08 -14.85 4.93
CA PHE A 214 -0.81 -16.03 5.06
C PHE A 214 -0.69 -16.69 6.44
N ALA A 215 0.52 -16.71 7.03
CA ALA A 215 0.70 -17.19 8.39
C ALA A 215 -0.05 -16.33 9.42
N ASP A 216 0.01 -14.99 9.29
CA ASP A 216 -0.75 -14.08 10.14
C ASP A 216 -2.26 -14.34 10.02
N TYR A 217 -2.80 -14.50 8.81
CA TYR A 217 -4.21 -14.83 8.59
C TYR A 217 -4.61 -16.22 9.11
N ALA A 218 -3.76 -17.23 8.94
CA ALA A 218 -4.01 -18.57 9.46
C ALA A 218 -4.11 -18.56 10.99
N LEU A 219 -3.27 -17.75 11.66
CA LEU A 219 -3.35 -17.52 13.11
C LEU A 219 -4.59 -16.69 13.51
N GLU A 220 -5.02 -15.72 12.69
CA GLU A 220 -6.22 -14.90 12.96
C GLU A 220 -7.55 -15.66 12.81
N ASN A 221 -7.58 -16.74 12.03
CA ASN A 221 -8.79 -17.50 11.70
C ASN A 221 -8.76 -18.96 12.21
N ASP A 222 -7.86 -19.25 13.16
CA ASP A 222 -7.66 -20.58 13.76
C ASP A 222 -7.52 -21.71 12.72
N LEU A 223 -6.80 -21.45 11.62
CA LEU A 223 -6.55 -22.44 10.57
C LEU A 223 -5.42 -23.38 10.96
N GLY A 224 -5.54 -24.64 10.54
CA GLY A 224 -4.50 -25.64 10.75
C GLY A 224 -4.56 -26.39 12.09
N GLU A 225 -5.69 -26.37 12.82
CA GLU A 225 -5.88 -27.11 14.10
C GLU A 225 -5.62 -28.63 14.04
N LYS A 226 -5.47 -29.20 12.84
CA LYS A 226 -5.16 -30.63 12.68
C LYS A 226 -3.76 -30.93 13.19
N TYR A 227 -3.69 -31.48 14.40
CA TYR A 227 -2.46 -32.05 14.95
C TYR A 227 -1.89 -33.16 14.04
N TYR A 228 -0.56 -33.26 14.05
CA TYR A 228 0.15 -34.39 13.43
C TYR A 228 -0.30 -35.72 14.06
N THR A 229 -0.48 -36.75 13.22
CA THR A 229 -0.80 -38.11 13.67
C THR A 229 -0.02 -39.15 12.89
N ASP A 230 0.38 -40.21 13.58
CA ASP A 230 1.23 -41.32 13.11
C ASP A 230 0.69 -42.70 13.55
N PRO A 231 -0.58 -43.07 13.22
CA PRO A 231 -1.12 -44.39 13.54
C PRO A 231 -0.37 -45.55 12.86
N ASP A 232 0.46 -45.23 11.87
CA ASP A 232 1.35 -46.09 11.09
C ASP A 232 2.82 -46.07 11.59
N LEU A 233 3.08 -45.49 12.76
CA LEU A 233 4.42 -45.43 13.36
C LEU A 233 5.05 -46.82 13.53
N THR A 234 6.29 -46.97 13.07
CA THR A 234 7.09 -48.19 13.19
C THR A 234 8.31 -47.98 14.10
N CYS A 235 8.87 -49.09 14.61
CA CYS A 235 10.08 -49.06 15.43
C CYS A 235 11.28 -48.58 14.60
N ARG A 236 12.03 -47.59 15.11
CA ARG A 236 13.23 -47.03 14.47
C ARG A 236 14.50 -47.40 15.22
N GLU A 237 15.62 -47.53 14.51
CA GLU A 237 16.93 -47.82 15.11
C GLU A 237 17.49 -46.64 15.93
N HIS A 238 17.26 -45.41 15.46
CA HIS A 238 17.84 -44.19 16.03
C HIS A 238 16.75 -43.25 16.53
N ALA A 239 16.50 -43.22 17.84
CA ALA A 239 15.40 -42.47 18.44
C ALA A 239 15.44 -40.95 18.19
N GLY A 240 16.62 -40.37 17.97
CA GLY A 240 16.80 -38.94 17.67
C GLY A 240 16.69 -38.58 16.18
N LYS A 241 16.46 -39.56 15.29
CA LYS A 241 16.31 -39.32 13.84
C LYS A 241 14.84 -39.04 13.52
N VAL A 242 14.60 -37.93 12.84
CA VAL A 242 13.35 -37.69 12.10
C VAL A 242 13.51 -38.35 10.74
N GLU A 243 12.54 -39.19 10.36
CA GLU A 243 12.52 -39.92 9.10
C GLU A 243 11.91 -39.07 7.98
N ASP A 244 12.33 -39.30 6.73
CA ASP A 244 11.93 -38.46 5.58
C ASP A 244 10.41 -38.39 5.37
N HIS A 245 9.71 -39.49 5.68
CA HIS A 245 8.24 -39.57 5.59
C HIS A 245 7.52 -38.73 6.66
N GLU A 246 8.15 -38.48 7.81
CA GLU A 246 7.62 -37.60 8.86
C GLU A 246 7.77 -36.14 8.45
N LEU A 247 8.94 -35.77 7.87
CA LEU A 247 9.18 -34.46 7.29
C LEU A 247 8.23 -34.16 6.12
N GLU A 248 7.98 -35.15 5.25
CA GLU A 248 7.02 -34.98 4.15
C GLU A 248 5.58 -34.83 4.63
N ARG A 249 5.18 -35.57 5.69
CA ARG A 249 3.85 -35.42 6.31
C ARG A 249 3.67 -34.02 6.89
N LEU A 250 4.67 -33.50 7.63
CA LEU A 250 4.66 -32.13 8.16
C LEU A 250 4.62 -31.08 7.04
N ARG A 251 5.40 -31.23 5.97
CA ARG A 251 5.37 -30.33 4.81
C ARG A 251 4.02 -30.36 4.11
N THR A 252 3.43 -31.55 3.97
CA THR A 252 2.11 -31.74 3.36
C THR A 252 1.03 -31.03 4.17
N MET A 253 1.07 -31.07 5.51
CA MET A 253 0.15 -30.30 6.37
C MET A 253 0.22 -28.78 6.10
N MET A 254 1.42 -28.21 5.96
CA MET A 254 1.59 -26.79 5.62
C MET A 254 1.05 -26.47 4.22
N ILE A 255 1.34 -27.32 3.23
CA ILE A 255 0.89 -27.15 1.85
C ILE A 255 -0.64 -27.27 1.75
N ASP A 256 -1.24 -28.24 2.43
CA ASP A 256 -2.68 -28.48 2.39
C ASP A 256 -3.48 -27.37 3.08
N MET A 257 -2.90 -26.69 4.09
CA MET A 257 -3.46 -25.46 4.65
C MET A 257 -3.48 -24.32 3.62
N ILE A 258 -2.37 -24.08 2.92
CA ILE A 258 -2.26 -23.07 1.85
C ILE A 258 -3.16 -23.41 0.65
N ARG A 259 -3.36 -24.71 0.37
CA ARG A 259 -4.19 -25.19 -0.74
C ARG A 259 -5.69 -25.08 -0.51
N GLN A 260 -6.17 -24.77 0.70
CA GLN A 260 -7.59 -24.56 0.91
C GLN A 260 -8.05 -23.36 0.06
N PRO A 261 -8.86 -23.57 -0.99
CA PRO A 261 -9.05 -22.59 -2.04
C PRO A 261 -9.96 -21.44 -1.62
N ASP A 262 -10.67 -21.58 -0.50
CA ASP A 262 -11.46 -20.52 0.11
C ASP A 262 -10.57 -19.68 1.04
N ASP A 263 -9.85 -20.32 1.96
CA ASP A 263 -8.92 -19.65 2.90
C ASP A 263 -7.84 -18.85 2.17
N PHE A 264 -7.25 -19.38 1.10
CA PHE A 264 -6.24 -18.64 0.34
C PHE A 264 -6.82 -17.41 -0.37
N LYS A 265 -8.06 -17.48 -0.88
CA LYS A 265 -8.73 -16.33 -1.51
C LYS A 265 -9.25 -15.32 -0.48
N GLN A 266 -9.67 -15.80 0.69
CA GLN A 266 -10.18 -14.99 1.79
C GLN A 266 -9.05 -14.33 2.58
N TRP A 267 -7.91 -14.99 2.76
CA TRP A 267 -6.66 -14.34 3.17
C TRP A 267 -6.32 -13.17 2.26
N PHE A 268 -6.39 -13.41 0.95
CA PHE A 268 -6.23 -12.40 -0.08
C PHE A 268 -7.45 -11.43 -0.15
N GLY A 269 -8.41 -11.43 0.82
CA GLY A 269 -9.71 -10.76 0.66
C GLY A 269 -10.65 -10.34 1.84
N SER A 270 -10.65 -10.84 3.10
CA SER A 270 -11.61 -10.44 4.21
C SER A 270 -11.16 -10.88 5.63
N PHE A 271 -11.61 -10.40 6.82
CA PHE A 271 -12.83 -9.74 7.41
C PHE A 271 -13.88 -10.68 8.09
N ILE A 272 -14.37 -10.35 9.32
CA ILE A 272 -14.93 -11.33 10.32
C ILE A 272 -16.05 -10.80 11.27
N ASP A 273 -17.01 -11.66 11.73
CA ASP A 273 -18.19 -11.40 12.64
C ASP A 273 -17.89 -11.13 14.13
N THR A 274 -16.75 -11.61 14.66
CA THR A 274 -16.24 -11.19 15.97
C THR A 274 -15.06 -10.25 15.74
N PRO A 275 -15.27 -8.92 15.63
CA PRO A 275 -14.20 -8.00 15.30
C PRO A 275 -13.15 -8.06 16.41
N PRO A 276 -11.85 -8.16 16.08
CA PRO A 276 -10.81 -8.38 17.07
C PRO A 276 -10.88 -7.40 18.25
N ALA A 277 -10.60 -7.88 19.46
CA ALA A 277 -10.60 -7.05 20.65
C ALA A 277 -9.45 -6.02 20.63
N GLY A 278 -8.33 -6.39 20.01
CA GLY A 278 -7.16 -5.54 19.91
C GLY A 278 -6.23 -5.98 18.79
N ALA A 279 -5.25 -5.15 18.50
CA ALA A 279 -4.14 -5.51 17.64
C ALA A 279 -2.84 -4.97 18.22
N ILE A 280 -1.77 -5.67 17.86
CA ILE A 280 -0.39 -5.40 18.21
C ILE A 280 0.33 -5.25 16.88
N LEU A 281 1.07 -4.16 16.69
CA LEU A 281 2.00 -3.98 15.57
C LEU A 281 3.39 -3.76 16.15
N ALA A 282 4.34 -4.57 15.70
CA ALA A 282 5.76 -4.43 16.01
C ALA A 282 6.54 -4.04 14.75
N ALA A 283 7.18 -2.87 14.77
CA ALA A 283 8.02 -2.40 13.68
C ALA A 283 9.26 -3.30 13.49
N LYS A 284 9.57 -3.69 12.25
CA LYS A 284 10.74 -4.52 11.90
C LYS A 284 11.63 -3.87 10.85
N GLU A 285 11.02 -3.46 9.75
CA GLU A 285 11.66 -2.66 8.70
C GLU A 285 10.80 -1.40 8.61
N LEU A 286 11.42 -0.23 8.70
CA LEU A 286 10.71 1.03 8.59
C LEU A 286 11.34 1.86 7.48
N PRO A 287 10.53 2.64 6.77
CA PRO A 287 11.05 3.66 5.89
C PRO A 287 11.74 4.75 6.71
N SER A 288 12.63 5.52 6.08
CA SER A 288 13.26 6.67 6.72
C SER A 288 12.30 7.87 6.88
N THR A 289 11.17 7.87 6.16
CA THR A 289 10.03 8.80 6.30
C THR A 289 8.69 8.11 6.08
N GLY A 290 7.64 8.68 6.68
CA GLY A 290 6.29 8.13 6.66
C GLY A 290 6.19 6.70 7.20
N GLY A 291 5.17 5.98 6.74
CA GLY A 291 4.81 4.69 7.33
C GLY A 291 4.17 4.84 8.70
N ASP A 292 3.65 6.02 8.98
CA ASP A 292 3.00 6.35 10.23
C ASP A 292 1.71 5.55 10.38
N THR A 293 1.19 5.50 11.59
CA THR A 293 -0.16 4.96 11.80
C THR A 293 -0.95 5.97 12.61
N LEU A 294 -2.13 6.29 12.11
CA LEU A 294 -3.08 7.19 12.75
C LEU A 294 -4.11 6.31 13.45
N TRP A 295 -4.31 6.53 14.74
CA TRP A 295 -5.40 5.90 15.51
C TRP A 295 -6.38 6.97 15.98
N THR A 296 -7.65 6.80 15.64
CA THR A 296 -8.75 7.61 16.18
C THR A 296 -9.37 6.92 17.39
N SER A 297 -9.46 7.62 18.52
CA SER A 297 -10.25 7.18 19.67
C SER A 297 -11.75 7.39 19.42
N GLY A 298 -12.48 6.29 19.22
CA GLY A 298 -13.94 6.28 19.13
C GLY A 298 -14.64 6.69 20.44
N VAL A 299 -13.95 6.57 21.59
CA VAL A 299 -14.40 7.12 22.88
C VAL A 299 -14.31 8.63 22.88
N ALA A 300 -13.16 9.22 22.52
CA ALA A 300 -13.01 10.68 22.48
C ALA A 300 -13.98 11.31 21.48
N ALA A 301 -14.14 10.69 20.31
CA ALA A 301 -15.11 11.11 19.31
C ALA A 301 -16.56 11.04 19.84
N TYR A 302 -16.95 9.98 20.56
CA TYR A 302 -18.26 9.93 21.23
C TYR A 302 -18.39 11.01 22.31
N ASP A 303 -17.39 11.16 23.17
CA ASP A 303 -17.42 12.09 24.31
C ASP A 303 -17.53 13.56 23.87
N ALA A 304 -16.98 13.91 22.70
CA ALA A 304 -17.11 15.24 22.10
C ALA A 304 -18.49 15.54 21.46
N LEU A 305 -19.38 14.54 21.31
CA LEU A 305 -20.74 14.80 20.84
C LEU A 305 -21.57 15.54 21.88
N SER A 306 -22.44 16.43 21.39
CA SER A 306 -23.43 17.11 22.24
C SER A 306 -24.41 16.11 22.87
N ALA A 307 -24.95 16.43 24.05
CA ALA A 307 -25.90 15.55 24.74
C ALA A 307 -27.12 15.16 23.87
N PRO A 308 -27.72 16.05 23.05
CA PRO A 308 -28.76 15.66 22.10
C PRO A 308 -28.29 14.63 21.06
N PHE A 309 -27.06 14.75 20.52
CA PHE A 309 -26.52 13.76 19.59
C PHE A 309 -26.23 12.42 20.27
N LYS A 310 -25.71 12.43 21.50
CA LYS A 310 -25.52 11.20 22.30
C LYS A 310 -26.85 10.47 22.56
N ALA A 311 -27.93 11.22 22.81
CA ALA A 311 -29.28 10.67 22.95
C ALA A 311 -29.86 10.18 21.61
N LEU A 312 -29.63 10.89 20.51
CA LEU A 312 -30.08 10.50 19.17
C LEU A 312 -29.46 9.18 18.70
N LEU A 313 -28.16 8.98 18.94
CA LEU A 313 -27.44 7.78 18.52
C LEU A 313 -27.59 6.59 19.49
N SER A 314 -28.18 6.81 20.66
CA SER A 314 -28.39 5.79 21.70
C SER A 314 -29.31 4.68 21.20
N GLY A 315 -28.80 3.45 21.13
CA GLY A 315 -29.57 2.28 20.73
C GLY A 315 -29.75 2.13 19.21
N LEU A 316 -29.35 3.10 18.38
CA LEU A 316 -29.33 2.94 16.93
C LEU A 316 -28.36 1.82 16.53
N ARG A 317 -28.74 1.09 15.48
CA ARG A 317 -27.92 0.02 14.90
C ARG A 317 -27.54 0.38 13.47
N ALA A 318 -26.33 0.03 13.09
CA ALA A 318 -25.82 0.17 11.76
C ALA A 318 -25.61 -1.20 11.11
N GLU A 319 -25.86 -1.26 9.82
CA GLU A 319 -25.50 -2.36 8.95
C GLU A 319 -24.05 -2.22 8.51
N HIS A 320 -23.27 -3.27 8.76
CA HIS A 320 -21.89 -3.41 8.32
C HIS A 320 -21.86 -4.49 7.25
N ASP A 321 -21.37 -4.12 6.07
CA ASP A 321 -21.46 -4.92 4.87
C ASP A 321 -20.17 -4.77 4.06
N PHE A 322 -19.45 -5.88 3.92
CA PHE A 322 -18.18 -5.92 3.19
C PHE A 322 -18.36 -5.51 1.71
N ARG A 323 -19.55 -5.68 1.11
CA ARG A 323 -19.83 -5.26 -0.28
C ARG A 323 -19.58 -3.77 -0.53
N LYS A 324 -19.58 -2.93 0.52
CA LYS A 324 -19.24 -1.49 0.40
C LYS A 324 -17.79 -1.26 -0.04
N SER A 325 -16.83 -2.02 0.51
CA SER A 325 -15.43 -2.03 0.06
C SER A 325 -15.22 -2.97 -1.13
N PHE A 326 -15.87 -4.14 -1.11
CA PHE A 326 -15.75 -5.24 -2.06
C PHE A 326 -16.91 -5.26 -3.07
N GLN A 327 -17.06 -4.15 -3.80
CA GLN A 327 -18.18 -3.89 -4.71
C GLN A 327 -18.22 -4.88 -5.89
N GLU A 328 -19.41 -5.41 -6.18
CA GLU A 328 -19.68 -6.47 -7.18
C GLU A 328 -19.01 -6.26 -8.54
N TYR A 329 -19.00 -5.01 -9.05
CA TYR A 329 -18.45 -4.71 -10.37
C TYR A 329 -16.95 -5.03 -10.50
N LYS A 330 -16.22 -5.10 -9.37
CA LYS A 330 -14.79 -5.49 -9.32
C LYS A 330 -14.61 -7.00 -9.60
N TYR A 331 -15.65 -7.80 -9.40
CA TYR A 331 -15.64 -9.28 -9.39
C TYR A 331 -16.53 -9.93 -10.46
N ARG A 332 -17.05 -9.16 -11.42
CA ARG A 332 -17.93 -9.67 -12.50
C ARG A 332 -17.22 -9.96 -13.83
N LYS A 333 -15.88 -10.09 -13.86
CA LYS A 333 -15.14 -10.23 -15.13
C LYS A 333 -15.26 -11.64 -15.72
N THR A 334 -15.52 -12.63 -14.87
CA THR A 334 -15.81 -14.02 -15.24
C THR A 334 -16.98 -14.56 -14.42
N GLU A 335 -17.69 -15.57 -14.95
CA GLU A 335 -18.77 -16.25 -14.22
C GLU A 335 -18.25 -16.87 -12.92
N GLU A 336 -17.03 -17.41 -12.92
CA GLU A 336 -16.40 -17.98 -11.72
C GLU A 336 -16.10 -16.94 -10.63
N GLU A 337 -15.62 -15.75 -10.99
CA GLU A 337 -15.43 -14.66 -10.02
C GLU A 337 -16.76 -14.15 -9.49
N HIS A 338 -17.79 -14.07 -10.35
CA HIS A 338 -19.11 -13.61 -9.94
C HIS A 338 -19.79 -14.61 -9.00
N GLN A 339 -19.72 -15.91 -9.32
CA GLN A 339 -20.16 -17.01 -8.47
C GLN A 339 -19.44 -16.98 -7.11
N ARG A 340 -18.12 -16.79 -7.09
CA ARG A 340 -17.33 -16.68 -5.84
C ARG A 340 -17.68 -15.43 -5.02
N TRP A 341 -17.96 -14.31 -5.68
CA TRP A 341 -18.46 -13.11 -5.00
C TRP A 341 -19.85 -13.35 -4.41
N GLN A 342 -20.76 -13.99 -5.14
CA GLN A 342 -22.08 -14.38 -4.63
C GLN A 342 -21.96 -15.34 -3.42
N GLU A 343 -21.04 -16.31 -3.46
CA GLU A 343 -20.74 -17.22 -2.34
C GLU A 343 -20.16 -16.46 -1.14
N ALA A 344 -19.23 -15.52 -1.36
CA ALA A 344 -18.70 -14.67 -0.30
C ALA A 344 -19.78 -13.77 0.34
N VAL A 345 -20.71 -13.26 -0.47
CA VAL A 345 -21.89 -12.50 0.00
C VAL A 345 -22.86 -13.38 0.79
N ALA A 346 -23.04 -14.64 0.39
CA ALA A 346 -23.86 -15.59 1.12
C ALA A 346 -23.23 -16.03 2.46
N LYS A 347 -21.90 -16.17 2.51
CA LYS A 347 -21.13 -16.51 3.72
C LYS A 347 -20.99 -15.32 4.69
N ASN A 348 -20.94 -14.09 4.18
CA ASN A 348 -20.76 -12.86 4.96
C ASN A 348 -21.99 -11.93 4.80
N PRO A 349 -23.17 -12.33 5.30
CA PRO A 349 -24.36 -11.48 5.23
C PRO A 349 -24.14 -10.19 6.05
N PRO A 350 -24.80 -9.07 5.68
CA PRO A 350 -24.68 -7.82 6.42
C PRO A 350 -25.03 -7.97 7.91
N LEU A 351 -24.16 -7.45 8.79
CA LEU A 351 -24.28 -7.58 10.24
C LEU A 351 -24.77 -6.28 10.88
N LEU A 352 -25.67 -6.40 11.86
CA LEU A 352 -26.24 -5.26 12.58
C LEU A 352 -25.54 -5.03 13.93
N HIS A 353 -24.57 -4.13 13.95
CA HIS A 353 -23.86 -3.67 15.14
C HIS A 353 -24.46 -2.36 15.68
N PRO A 354 -24.27 -1.98 16.95
CA PRO A 354 -24.77 -0.70 17.45
C PRO A 354 -23.88 0.46 16.97
N VAL A 355 -24.48 1.60 16.61
CA VAL A 355 -23.77 2.84 16.18
C VAL A 355 -22.86 3.35 17.30
N VAL A 356 -23.33 3.23 18.55
CA VAL A 356 -22.57 3.48 19.77
C VAL A 356 -22.40 2.13 20.46
N ARG A 357 -21.18 1.64 20.61
CA ARG A 357 -20.92 0.42 21.39
C ARG A 357 -20.42 0.75 22.78
N THR A 358 -20.71 -0.16 23.71
CA THR A 358 -20.16 -0.14 25.05
C THR A 358 -18.90 -1.02 25.11
N HIS A 359 -17.83 -0.49 25.68
CA HIS A 359 -16.61 -1.25 25.93
C HIS A 359 -16.86 -2.28 27.06
N PRO A 360 -16.61 -3.58 26.86
CA PRO A 360 -17.01 -4.64 27.79
C PRO A 360 -16.42 -4.49 29.21
N VAL A 361 -15.15 -4.12 29.31
CA VAL A 361 -14.45 -3.95 30.60
C VAL A 361 -14.71 -2.58 31.25
N THR A 362 -14.49 -1.48 30.52
CA THR A 362 -14.52 -0.12 31.10
C THR A 362 -15.91 0.52 31.18
N GLY A 363 -16.92 -0.04 30.49
CA GLY A 363 -18.26 0.53 30.39
C GLY A 363 -18.35 1.83 29.58
N LYS A 364 -17.24 2.34 29.05
CA LYS A 364 -17.23 3.54 28.21
C LYS A 364 -17.99 3.32 26.90
N GLN A 365 -18.61 4.37 26.40
CA GLN A 365 -19.28 4.38 25.10
C GLN A 365 -18.30 4.85 24.01
N ALA A 366 -18.41 4.28 22.81
CA ALA A 366 -17.58 4.64 21.66
C ALA A 366 -18.38 4.58 20.36
N LEU A 367 -18.06 5.46 19.40
CA LEU A 367 -18.59 5.37 18.04
C LEU A 367 -18.04 4.12 17.34
N PHE A 368 -18.94 3.32 16.77
CA PHE A 368 -18.63 2.05 16.10
C PHE A 368 -19.21 2.01 14.68
N VAL A 369 -18.91 3.06 13.92
CA VAL A 369 -19.20 3.17 12.48
C VAL A 369 -17.93 3.54 11.74
N ASN A 370 -17.71 2.99 10.55
CA ASN A 370 -16.56 3.34 9.70
C ASN A 370 -16.97 3.44 8.24
N GLU A 371 -16.27 4.27 7.48
CA GLU A 371 -16.68 4.60 6.11
C GLU A 371 -16.54 3.42 5.14
N GLY A 372 -15.54 2.55 5.31
CA GLY A 372 -15.30 1.41 4.41
C GLY A 372 -16.36 0.30 4.49
N PHE A 373 -17.05 0.16 5.62
CA PHE A 373 -17.92 -1.01 5.89
C PHE A 373 -19.34 -0.67 6.35
N THR A 374 -19.58 0.49 6.97
CA THR A 374 -20.94 0.85 7.42
C THR A 374 -21.78 1.37 6.25
N THR A 375 -22.86 0.66 5.88
CA THR A 375 -23.73 1.01 4.73
C THR A 375 -24.90 1.90 5.11
N ARG A 376 -25.60 1.58 6.20
CA ARG A 376 -26.79 2.32 6.66
C ARG A 376 -27.02 2.19 8.15
N ILE A 377 -27.75 3.14 8.73
CA ILE A 377 -28.38 3.01 10.04
C ILE A 377 -29.79 2.45 9.81
N VAL A 378 -30.18 1.43 10.58
CA VAL A 378 -31.52 0.83 10.52
C VAL A 378 -32.50 1.58 11.42
N ASP A 379 -33.80 1.35 11.21
CA ASP A 379 -34.90 1.96 11.95
C ASP A 379 -35.03 3.50 11.81
N VAL A 380 -34.30 4.10 10.85
CA VAL A 380 -34.43 5.49 10.37
C VAL A 380 -34.63 5.52 8.85
N THR A 381 -35.01 6.66 8.28
CA THR A 381 -35.10 6.79 6.80
C THR A 381 -33.71 6.81 6.15
N GLU A 382 -33.65 6.46 4.87
CA GLU A 382 -32.39 6.42 4.08
C GLU A 382 -31.64 7.77 4.12
N LYS A 383 -32.36 8.89 4.00
CA LYS A 383 -31.78 10.25 4.06
C LYS A 383 -31.27 10.61 5.46
N GLU A 384 -31.94 10.17 6.51
CA GLU A 384 -31.45 10.36 7.88
C GLU A 384 -30.20 9.52 8.13
N SER A 385 -30.19 8.26 7.67
CA SER A 385 -29.03 7.38 7.70
C SER A 385 -27.83 7.99 6.97
N GLU A 386 -28.01 8.46 5.74
CA GLU A 386 -26.96 9.11 4.94
C GLU A 386 -26.38 10.34 5.64
N ALA A 387 -27.24 11.26 6.10
CA ALA A 387 -26.82 12.47 6.80
C ALA A 387 -26.09 12.18 8.12
N LEU A 388 -26.58 11.20 8.90
CA LEU A 388 -25.95 10.79 10.15
C LEU A 388 -24.61 10.11 9.92
N LEU A 389 -24.50 9.19 8.95
CA LEU A 389 -23.25 8.51 8.65
C LEU A 389 -22.20 9.47 8.08
N SER A 390 -22.57 10.36 7.14
CA SER A 390 -21.66 11.39 6.61
C SER A 390 -21.11 12.30 7.72
N PHE A 391 -21.98 12.75 8.63
CA PHE A 391 -21.56 13.52 9.81
C PHE A 391 -20.62 12.70 10.70
N LEU A 392 -20.94 11.43 11.00
CA LEU A 392 -20.13 10.59 11.89
C LEU A 392 -18.76 10.25 11.29
N PHE A 393 -18.67 9.96 9.99
CA PHE A 393 -17.39 9.72 9.30
C PHE A 393 -16.50 10.97 9.35
N THR A 394 -17.05 12.15 9.02
CA THR A 394 -16.33 13.43 9.12
C THR A 394 -15.97 13.80 10.56
N HIS A 395 -16.77 13.36 11.55
CA HIS A 395 -16.49 13.64 12.95
C HIS A 395 -15.36 12.77 13.50
N VAL A 396 -15.25 11.49 13.11
CA VAL A 396 -14.15 10.61 13.57
C VAL A 396 -12.80 10.94 12.91
N THR A 397 -12.77 11.63 11.77
CA THR A 397 -11.51 12.07 11.12
C THR A 397 -10.93 13.38 11.68
N LYS A 398 -11.49 13.91 12.76
CA LYS A 398 -10.96 15.09 13.46
C LYS A 398 -9.60 14.82 14.13
N PRO A 399 -8.59 15.69 13.97
CA PRO A 399 -7.28 15.55 14.61
C PRO A 399 -7.33 15.47 16.14
N GLU A 400 -8.30 16.14 16.79
CA GLU A 400 -8.45 16.15 18.26
C GLU A 400 -8.75 14.77 18.86
N PHE A 401 -9.14 13.79 18.04
CA PHE A 401 -9.38 12.40 18.45
C PHE A 401 -8.26 11.45 18.05
N GLN A 402 -7.22 11.94 17.39
CA GLN A 402 -6.20 11.12 16.73
C GLN A 402 -4.83 11.17 17.41
N VAL A 403 -4.13 10.05 17.31
CA VAL A 403 -2.68 9.94 17.54
C VAL A 403 -2.05 9.45 16.24
N ARG A 404 -1.17 10.27 15.65
CA ARG A 404 -0.24 9.86 14.58
C ARG A 404 1.04 9.37 15.25
N TRP A 405 1.33 8.07 15.19
CA TRP A 405 2.61 7.52 15.66
C TRP A 405 3.60 7.45 14.51
N ARG A 406 4.73 8.13 14.70
CA ARG A 406 5.92 7.97 13.87
C ARG A 406 6.80 6.88 14.46
N TRP A 407 6.82 5.75 13.76
CA TRP A 407 7.46 4.53 14.24
C TRP A 407 8.98 4.65 14.38
N GLN A 408 9.55 4.02 15.41
CA GLN A 408 10.97 3.73 15.54
C GLN A 408 11.23 2.21 15.40
N PRO A 409 12.42 1.77 14.97
CA PRO A 409 12.71 0.35 14.82
C PRO A 409 12.55 -0.42 16.13
N ASN A 410 11.76 -1.50 16.11
CA ASN A 410 11.34 -2.31 17.25
C ASN A 410 10.29 -1.69 18.19
N ASP A 411 9.71 -0.53 17.86
CA ASP A 411 8.49 -0.07 18.52
C ASP A 411 7.38 -1.12 18.46
N VAL A 412 6.61 -1.22 19.54
CA VAL A 412 5.42 -2.06 19.61
C VAL A 412 4.25 -1.21 20.07
N ALA A 413 3.29 -0.98 19.17
CA ALA A 413 1.99 -0.42 19.56
C ALA A 413 1.02 -1.56 19.83
N ILE A 414 0.28 -1.45 20.94
CA ILE A 414 -0.89 -2.29 21.24
C ILE A 414 -2.09 -1.37 21.45
N TRP A 415 -3.21 -1.68 20.82
CA TRP A 415 -4.43 -0.89 20.96
C TRP A 415 -5.68 -1.77 20.96
N ASP A 416 -6.78 -1.19 21.46
CA ASP A 416 -8.07 -1.84 21.58
C ASP A 416 -8.94 -1.50 20.36
N ASN A 417 -9.06 -2.45 19.43
CA ASN A 417 -9.83 -2.34 18.18
C ASN A 417 -11.34 -2.13 18.45
N ARG A 418 -11.83 -2.38 19.68
CA ARG A 418 -13.23 -2.18 20.03
C ARG A 418 -13.58 -0.71 20.16
N VAL A 419 -12.61 0.16 20.39
CA VAL A 419 -12.83 1.60 20.63
C VAL A 419 -11.88 2.49 19.84
N THR A 420 -11.16 1.92 18.88
CA THR A 420 -10.12 2.61 18.12
C THR A 420 -10.25 2.27 16.64
N GLN A 421 -10.34 3.29 15.79
CA GLN A 421 -10.15 3.12 14.34
C GLN A 421 -8.68 3.37 14.01
N HIS A 422 -8.14 2.75 12.97
CA HIS A 422 -6.75 2.98 12.58
C HIS A 422 -6.58 3.03 11.07
N TYR A 423 -5.62 3.83 10.64
CA TYR A 423 -5.21 4.02 9.26
C TYR A 423 -3.69 3.94 9.20
N ALA A 424 -3.15 2.98 8.44
CA ALA A 424 -1.74 2.95 8.11
C ALA A 424 -1.52 3.93 6.96
N ASN A 425 -0.76 5.00 7.19
CA ASN A 425 -0.49 5.97 6.15
C ASN A 425 0.42 5.31 5.09
N ALA A 426 0.07 5.45 3.82
CA ALA A 426 0.80 4.83 2.70
C ALA A 426 1.84 5.80 2.09
N ASP A 427 2.34 6.70 2.91
CA ASP A 427 3.29 7.80 2.65
C ASP A 427 4.76 7.33 2.77
N TYR A 428 5.09 6.16 2.20
CA TYR A 428 6.44 5.59 2.39
C TYR A 428 6.99 4.79 1.20
N LEU A 429 6.30 4.82 0.07
CA LEU A 429 6.73 4.11 -1.13
C LEU A 429 7.93 4.83 -1.77
N PRO A 430 8.91 4.15 -2.36
CA PRO A 430 9.05 2.70 -2.52
C PRO A 430 9.74 2.02 -1.32
N GLN A 431 10.02 2.74 -0.22
CA GLN A 431 10.66 2.15 0.95
C GLN A 431 9.76 1.10 1.60
N ARG A 432 10.37 0.16 2.33
CA ARG A 432 9.65 -0.97 2.91
C ARG A 432 9.28 -0.70 4.35
N ARG A 433 7.98 -0.80 4.64
CA ARG A 433 7.44 -0.88 5.98
C ARG A 433 7.02 -2.32 6.27
N ILE A 434 7.86 -3.05 7.00
CA ILE A 434 7.52 -4.37 7.54
C ILE A 434 7.14 -4.21 9.00
N MET A 435 5.86 -4.49 9.27
CA MET A 435 5.34 -4.66 10.61
C MET A 435 5.04 -6.14 10.82
N HIS A 436 5.38 -6.69 11.98
CA HIS A 436 4.76 -7.94 12.44
C HIS A 436 3.47 -7.59 13.16
N ARG A 437 2.36 -8.21 12.78
CA ARG A 437 1.07 -8.00 13.43
C ARG A 437 0.71 -9.22 14.27
N ALA A 438 0.10 -8.98 15.42
CA ALA A 438 -0.64 -9.99 16.15
C ALA A 438 -1.99 -9.41 16.56
N THR A 439 -3.04 -10.21 16.55
CA THR A 439 -4.41 -9.74 16.72
C THR A 439 -5.09 -10.52 17.85
N ILE A 440 -5.82 -9.83 18.71
CA ILE A 440 -6.41 -10.39 19.93
C ILE A 440 -7.87 -10.73 19.63
N LEU A 441 -8.28 -11.98 19.86
CA LEU A 441 -9.63 -12.47 19.59
C LEU A 441 -10.71 -11.60 20.24
N GLY A 442 -11.81 -11.41 19.50
CA GLY A 442 -12.83 -10.40 19.76
C GLY A 442 -14.03 -10.82 20.61
N ASP A 443 -14.90 -9.85 20.85
CA ASP A 443 -16.22 -10.04 21.45
C ASP A 443 -17.31 -9.41 20.57
N LYS A 444 -18.52 -9.98 20.60
CA LYS A 444 -19.64 -9.49 19.79
C LYS A 444 -20.05 -8.07 20.27
N PRO A 445 -20.02 -7.04 19.41
CA PRO A 445 -20.33 -5.67 19.81
C PRO A 445 -21.75 -5.53 20.39
N PHE A 446 -21.87 -4.89 21.55
CA PHE A 446 -23.15 -4.60 22.20
C PHE A 446 -23.23 -3.14 22.68
N TYR A 447 -24.45 -2.68 22.94
CA TYR A 447 -24.72 -1.40 23.60
C TYR A 447 -25.44 -1.65 24.92
N ARG A 448 -25.04 -0.93 25.96
CA ARG A 448 -25.74 -0.80 27.24
C ARG A 448 -26.00 0.68 27.44
N ALA A 449 -27.25 1.06 27.66
CA ALA A 449 -27.58 2.43 28.03
C ALA A 449 -26.82 2.84 29.31
N PRO A 450 -26.31 4.09 29.40
CA PRO A 450 -25.61 4.59 30.58
C PRO A 450 -26.53 4.75 31.80
#